data_AF-A0A5N8VJ61-F1
#
_entry.id   AF-A0A5N8VJ61-F1
#
_cell.length_a   1.000
_cell.length_b   1.000
_cell.length_c   1.000
_cell.angle_alpha   90.00
_cell.angle_beta   90.00
_cell.angle_gamma   90.00
#
_symmetry.space_group_name_H-M   'P 1'
#
loop_
_entity.id
_entity.type
_entity.pdbx_description
1 polymer ?
#
loop_
_entity_poly.entity_id
_entity_poly.type
_entity_poly.pdbx_seq_one_letter_code
_entity_poly.pdbx_strand_id
1 'polypeptide(L)'
;AYAAAPGRPTAGAIPADPDENVVAVFSSAVRKGRWRAGRRIHAYAIFGSVEIDLSEALFEYQQVVIKALSVFGNVEVRVPENVSLRGTGGGVLGNFEVDTLDAADPDAPVVYLDGWAVLGNIEGKPKRGRLVGDILDRVQRKVDKNLRKHLDR
;
A
#
# COMPACT_ATOMS: atom_id res chain seq x y z
N ALA A 1 -13.76 22.95 -0.85
CA ALA A 1 -14.62 22.04 -1.63
C ALA A 1 -13.94 20.68 -1.67
N TYR A 2 -14.62 19.59 -1.35
CA TYR A 2 -14.09 18.23 -1.51
C TYR A 2 -13.92 18.00 -3.02
N ALA A 3 -12.67 17.92 -3.49
CA ALA A 3 -12.39 17.51 -4.85
C ALA A 3 -12.19 16.00 -4.83
N ALA A 4 -13.05 15.27 -5.54
CA ALA A 4 -12.90 13.83 -5.67
C ALA A 4 -11.57 13.52 -6.37
N ALA A 5 -10.84 12.52 -5.89
CA ALA A 5 -9.61 12.07 -6.54
C ALA A 5 -9.85 11.76 -8.03
N PRO A 6 -8.87 12.03 -8.91
CA PRO A 6 -9.04 11.83 -10.35
C PRO A 6 -9.50 10.41 -10.68
N GLY A 7 -10.41 10.32 -11.67
CA GLY A 7 -10.93 9.06 -12.15
C GLY A 7 -9.83 8.10 -12.61
N ARG A 8 -10.13 6.81 -12.61
CA ARG A 8 -9.21 5.75 -13.04
C ARG A 8 -8.52 6.10 -14.37
N PRO A 9 -7.22 5.81 -14.55
CA PRO A 9 -6.56 5.94 -15.84
C PRO A 9 -7.38 5.29 -16.95
N THR A 10 -7.69 6.06 -17.99
CA THR A 10 -8.35 5.53 -19.20
C THR A 10 -7.50 4.42 -19.78
N ALA A 11 -8.13 3.35 -20.30
CA ALA A 11 -7.42 2.26 -20.95
C ALA A 11 -6.48 2.81 -22.04
N GLY A 12 -5.18 2.48 -21.95
CA GLY A 12 -4.12 2.98 -22.84
C GLY A 12 -3.31 4.18 -22.30
N ALA A 13 -3.72 4.81 -21.20
CA ALA A 13 -2.98 5.94 -20.61
C ALA A 13 -1.70 5.49 -19.87
N ILE A 14 -1.63 4.22 -19.45
CA ILE A 14 -0.47 3.62 -18.78
C ILE A 14 0.01 2.44 -19.65
N PRO A 15 1.32 2.35 -19.95
CA PRO A 15 1.89 1.20 -20.69
C PRO A 15 1.44 -0.14 -20.09
N ALA A 16 1.20 -1.13 -20.95
CA ALA A 16 0.76 -2.44 -20.50
C ALA A 16 1.88 -3.21 -19.78
N ASP A 17 3.12 -2.98 -20.21
CA ASP A 17 4.32 -3.59 -19.65
C ASP A 17 4.64 -3.00 -18.27
N PRO A 18 5.03 -3.85 -17.30
CA PRO A 18 5.44 -3.39 -15.99
C PRO A 18 6.80 -2.68 -16.04
N ASP A 19 6.91 -1.56 -15.32
CA ASP A 19 8.21 -0.94 -15.02
C ASP A 19 8.97 -1.76 -13.95
N GLU A 20 8.22 -2.41 -13.04
CA GLU A 20 8.77 -3.20 -11.93
C GLU A 20 8.00 -4.51 -11.73
N ASN A 21 8.73 -5.58 -11.42
CA ASN A 21 8.17 -6.88 -11.03
C ASN A 21 8.69 -7.27 -9.65
N VAL A 22 7.79 -7.63 -8.74
CA VAL A 22 8.10 -8.15 -7.41
C VAL A 22 7.43 -9.50 -7.27
N VAL A 23 8.23 -10.56 -7.28
CA VAL A 23 7.74 -11.94 -7.41
C VAL A 23 8.30 -12.80 -6.28
N ALA A 24 7.42 -13.55 -5.63
CA ALA A 24 7.75 -14.54 -4.62
C ALA A 24 7.06 -15.87 -4.95
N VAL A 25 7.84 -16.94 -5.04
CA VAL A 25 7.35 -18.31 -5.30
C VAL A 25 8.03 -19.22 -4.28
N PHE A 26 7.24 -19.79 -3.35
CA PHE A 26 7.77 -20.49 -2.17
C PHE A 26 8.80 -19.68 -1.38
N SER A 27 8.63 -18.35 -1.37
CA SER A 27 9.60 -17.40 -0.82
C SER A 27 8.91 -16.13 -0.37
N SER A 28 9.70 -15.13 0.01
CA SER A 28 9.22 -13.78 0.25
C SER A 28 10.02 -12.76 -0.55
N ALA A 29 9.35 -11.68 -0.97
CA ALA A 29 9.96 -10.54 -1.63
C ALA A 29 9.49 -9.24 -0.98
N VAL A 30 10.43 -8.32 -0.74
CA VAL A 30 10.14 -7.05 -0.07
C VAL A 30 10.71 -5.90 -0.88
N ARG A 31 9.86 -4.91 -1.16
CA ARG A 31 10.23 -3.65 -1.78
C ARG A 31 9.95 -2.51 -0.80
N LYS A 32 11.00 -1.91 -0.23
CA LYS A 32 10.92 -0.86 0.79
C LYS A 32 12.06 0.15 0.69
N GLY A 33 11.91 1.32 1.32
CA GLY A 33 12.89 2.40 1.34
C GLY A 33 12.65 3.49 0.29
N ARG A 34 13.69 4.24 -0.05
CA ARG A 34 13.61 5.35 -1.01
C ARG A 34 13.92 4.86 -2.41
N TRP A 35 12.90 4.69 -3.25
CA TRP A 35 13.04 4.39 -4.68
C TRP A 35 12.02 5.17 -5.51
N ARG A 36 12.22 5.23 -6.83
CA ARG A 36 11.25 5.82 -7.76
C ARG A 36 10.22 4.78 -8.14
N ALA A 37 8.97 5.01 -7.77
CA ALA A 37 7.88 4.09 -8.11
C ALA A 37 7.57 4.17 -9.60
N GLY A 38 7.64 3.02 -10.28
CA GLY A 38 7.17 2.90 -11.66
C GLY A 38 5.68 3.22 -11.81
N ARG A 39 5.24 3.49 -13.04
CA ARG A 39 3.82 3.71 -13.38
C ARG A 39 3.03 2.42 -13.22
N ARG A 40 3.67 1.28 -13.45
CA ARG A 40 3.06 -0.04 -13.36
C ARG A 40 3.97 -1.03 -12.63
N ILE A 41 3.47 -1.58 -11.54
CA ILE A 41 4.17 -2.57 -10.71
C ILE A 41 3.37 -3.86 -10.73
N HIS A 42 4.02 -5.00 -10.97
CA HIS A 42 3.39 -6.31 -10.83
C HIS A 42 3.88 -7.00 -9.56
N ALA A 43 2.96 -7.48 -8.75
CA ALA A 43 3.20 -8.14 -7.47
C ALA A 43 2.60 -9.54 -7.50
N TYR A 44 3.45 -10.56 -7.47
CA TYR A 44 3.04 -11.97 -7.59
C TYR A 44 3.53 -12.77 -6.38
N ALA A 45 2.59 -13.33 -5.62
CA ALA A 45 2.89 -14.19 -4.48
C ALA A 45 2.25 -15.57 -4.70
N ILE A 46 3.06 -16.61 -4.88
CA ILE A 46 2.61 -17.99 -5.03
C ILE A 46 3.24 -18.82 -3.90
N PHE A 47 2.43 -19.31 -2.96
CA PHE A 47 2.92 -19.97 -1.73
C PHE A 47 3.98 -19.15 -0.99
N GLY A 48 3.78 -17.84 -0.92
CA GLY A 48 4.79 -16.91 -0.44
C GLY A 48 4.21 -15.56 -0.07
N SER A 49 5.08 -14.57 0.12
CA SER A 49 4.65 -13.21 0.45
C SER A 49 5.37 -12.14 -0.36
N VAL A 50 4.63 -11.10 -0.75
CA VAL A 50 5.17 -9.88 -1.33
C VAL A 50 4.77 -8.70 -0.46
N GLU A 51 5.73 -7.90 -0.04
CA GLU A 51 5.49 -6.62 0.66
C GLU A 51 6.02 -5.47 -0.18
N ILE A 52 5.16 -4.50 -0.50
CA ILE A 52 5.51 -3.26 -1.19
C ILE A 52 5.19 -2.09 -0.28
N ASP A 53 6.21 -1.38 0.18
CA ASP A 53 6.09 -0.26 1.11
C ASP A 53 6.45 1.07 0.45
N LEU A 54 5.47 1.72 -0.16
CA LEU A 54 5.62 2.99 -0.85
C LEU A 54 5.75 4.20 0.10
N SER A 55 5.80 4.00 1.42
CA SER A 55 5.83 5.10 2.39
C SER A 55 7.05 6.02 2.26
N GLU A 56 8.15 5.52 1.66
CA GLU A 56 9.37 6.27 1.37
C GLU A 56 9.63 6.45 -0.14
N ALA A 57 8.70 6.00 -0.99
CA ALA A 57 8.84 6.05 -2.43
C ALA A 57 8.68 7.48 -2.98
N LEU A 58 9.37 7.75 -4.09
CA LEU A 58 9.24 8.96 -4.88
C LEU A 58 8.30 8.68 -6.05
N PHE A 59 7.18 9.39 -6.09
CA PHE A 59 6.19 9.29 -7.15
C PHE A 59 6.53 10.30 -8.25
N GLU A 60 6.95 9.81 -9.41
CA GLU A 60 7.17 10.66 -10.60
C GLU A 60 5.89 10.81 -11.44
N TYR A 61 4.87 10.02 -11.13
CA TYR A 61 3.65 9.89 -11.88
C TYR A 61 2.45 10.11 -10.98
N GLN A 62 1.46 10.84 -11.49
CA GLN A 62 0.18 11.08 -10.78
C GLN A 62 -0.63 9.80 -10.57
N GLN A 63 -0.39 8.78 -11.38
CA GLN A 63 -1.16 7.54 -11.35
C GLN A 63 -0.19 6.36 -11.42
N VAL A 64 -0.24 5.52 -10.38
CA VAL A 64 0.55 4.28 -10.27
C VAL A 64 -0.41 3.12 -10.15
N VAL A 65 -0.23 2.09 -10.98
CA VAL A 65 -1.06 0.89 -10.95
C VAL A 65 -0.25 -0.29 -10.45
N ILE A 66 -0.72 -0.93 -9.39
CA ILE A 66 -0.16 -2.17 -8.86
C ILE A 66 -1.10 -3.30 -9.25
N LYS A 67 -0.60 -4.24 -10.06
CA LYS A 67 -1.29 -5.47 -10.39
C LYS A 67 -0.84 -6.55 -9.42
N ALA A 68 -1.75 -7.01 -8.57
CA ALA A 68 -1.48 -8.01 -7.56
C ALA A 68 -2.18 -9.33 -7.88
N LEU A 69 -1.47 -10.45 -7.78
CA LEU A 69 -2.05 -11.78 -7.78
C LEU A 69 -1.41 -12.59 -6.66
N SER A 70 -2.28 -13.13 -5.79
CA SER A 70 -1.90 -13.96 -4.65
C SER A 70 -2.52 -15.33 -4.81
N VAL A 71 -1.72 -16.38 -4.78
CA VAL A 71 -2.16 -17.77 -4.87
C VAL A 71 -1.57 -18.53 -3.69
N PHE A 72 -2.39 -18.91 -2.71
CA PHE A 72 -1.92 -19.46 -1.42
C PHE A 72 -0.85 -18.60 -0.73
N GLY A 73 -0.92 -17.28 -0.93
CA GLY A 73 0.12 -16.35 -0.50
C GLY A 73 -0.44 -15.09 0.14
N ASN A 74 0.43 -14.09 0.28
CA ASN A 74 0.06 -12.76 0.76
C ASN A 74 0.71 -11.67 -0.11
N VAL A 75 -0.04 -10.65 -0.48
CA VAL A 75 0.49 -9.41 -1.05
C VAL A 75 0.05 -8.24 -0.18
N GLU A 76 1.00 -7.54 0.43
CA GLU A 76 0.73 -6.36 1.24
C GLU A 76 1.30 -5.12 0.54
N VAL A 77 0.46 -4.11 0.37
CA VAL A 77 0.81 -2.81 -0.20
C VAL A 77 0.56 -1.73 0.82
N ARG A 78 1.59 -0.93 1.11
CA ARG A 78 1.50 0.21 2.03
C ARG A 78 1.75 1.50 1.27
N VAL A 79 0.87 2.49 1.44
CA VAL A 79 1.02 3.82 0.84
C VAL A 79 1.18 4.89 1.91
N PRO A 80 1.88 6.01 1.65
CA PRO A 80 1.94 7.11 2.60
C PRO A 80 0.61 7.88 2.66
N GLU A 81 0.37 8.60 3.76
CA GLU A 81 -0.88 9.35 4.00
C GLU A 81 -1.11 10.51 2.99
N ASN A 82 -0.08 10.96 2.29
CA ASN A 82 -0.16 12.03 1.28
C ASN A 82 -0.44 11.50 -0.14
N VAL A 83 -0.85 10.24 -0.27
CA VAL A 83 -1.14 9.56 -1.54
C VAL A 83 -2.51 8.91 -1.43
N SER A 84 -3.32 9.01 -2.49
CA SER A 84 -4.62 8.35 -2.50
C SER A 84 -4.47 6.86 -2.84
N LEU A 85 -5.25 5.99 -2.22
CA LEU A 85 -5.27 4.56 -2.46
C LEU A 85 -6.67 4.10 -2.86
N ARG A 86 -6.75 3.46 -4.03
CA ARG A 86 -8.00 2.89 -4.56
C ARG A 86 -7.80 1.40 -4.86
N GLY A 87 -8.73 0.57 -4.40
CA GLY A 87 -8.70 -0.87 -4.63
C GLY A 87 -9.71 -1.30 -5.70
N THR A 88 -9.35 -2.25 -6.56
CA THR A 88 -10.30 -2.94 -7.44
C THR A 88 -9.88 -4.39 -7.61
N GLY A 89 -10.61 -5.30 -6.99
CA GLY A 89 -10.23 -6.70 -6.99
C GLY A 89 -11.23 -7.59 -6.28
N GLY A 90 -10.85 -8.85 -6.11
CA GLY A 90 -11.68 -9.83 -5.44
C GLY A 90 -10.90 -11.04 -4.96
N GLY A 91 -11.48 -11.74 -3.99
CA GLY A 91 -10.97 -13.00 -3.49
C GLY A 91 -11.75 -14.19 -4.05
N VAL A 92 -11.06 -15.26 -4.42
CA VAL A 92 -11.63 -16.59 -4.66
C VAL A 92 -11.13 -17.48 -3.54
N LEU A 93 -12.00 -17.74 -2.56
CA LEU A 93 -11.65 -18.48 -1.33
C LEU A 93 -10.48 -17.84 -0.55
N GLY A 94 -10.31 -16.52 -0.69
CA GLY A 94 -9.27 -15.72 -0.05
C GLY A 94 -9.78 -14.31 0.25
N ASN A 95 -8.91 -13.43 0.73
CA ASN A 95 -9.26 -12.05 1.10
C ASN A 95 -8.65 -11.03 0.13
N PHE A 96 -9.46 -10.04 -0.28
CA PHE A 96 -8.98 -8.84 -0.95
C PHE A 96 -9.55 -7.65 -0.19
N GLU A 97 -8.68 -6.86 0.44
CA GLU A 97 -9.07 -5.75 1.30
C GLU A 97 -8.20 -4.53 1.01
N VAL A 98 -8.84 -3.37 0.87
CA VAL A 98 -8.15 -2.11 0.63
C VAL A 98 -8.78 -1.03 1.49
N ASP A 99 -8.01 -0.55 2.45
CA ASP A 99 -8.33 0.65 3.22
C ASP A 99 -8.14 1.87 2.32
N THR A 100 -9.22 2.26 1.64
CA THR A 100 -9.19 3.38 0.71
C THR A 100 -8.76 4.65 1.44
N LEU A 101 -7.85 5.39 0.83
CA LEU A 101 -7.35 6.66 1.34
C LEU A 101 -7.54 7.73 0.27
N ASP A 102 -8.10 8.87 0.67
CA ASP A 102 -8.10 10.09 -0.13
C ASP A 102 -7.06 11.03 0.46
N ALA A 103 -6.07 11.41 -0.34
CA ALA A 103 -5.10 12.42 0.06
C ALA A 103 -5.79 13.78 0.23
N ALA A 104 -5.26 14.62 1.12
CA ALA A 104 -5.80 15.96 1.36
C ALA A 104 -5.58 16.90 0.15
N ASP A 105 -4.51 16.67 -0.61
CA ASP A 105 -4.19 17.38 -1.83
C ASP A 105 -4.90 16.70 -3.02
N PRO A 106 -5.78 17.41 -3.77
CA PRO A 106 -6.43 16.87 -4.96
C PRO A 106 -5.46 16.48 -6.08
N ASP A 107 -4.29 17.11 -6.12
CA ASP A 107 -3.23 16.84 -7.08
C ASP A 107 -2.22 15.81 -6.56
N ALA A 108 -2.51 15.14 -5.44
CA ALA A 108 -1.68 14.06 -4.94
C ALA A 108 -1.66 12.85 -5.90
N PRO A 109 -0.55 12.09 -5.92
CA PRO A 109 -0.50 10.82 -6.62
C PRO A 109 -1.60 9.86 -6.12
N VAL A 110 -2.07 9.01 -7.04
CA VAL A 110 -3.05 7.96 -6.77
C VAL A 110 -2.44 6.60 -7.09
N VAL A 111 -2.50 5.70 -6.12
CA VAL A 111 -2.16 4.29 -6.28
C VAL A 111 -3.43 3.49 -6.47
N TYR A 112 -3.51 2.77 -7.59
CA TYR A 112 -4.57 1.83 -7.88
C TYR A 112 -4.05 0.41 -7.64
N LEU A 113 -4.59 -0.26 -6.62
CA LEU A 113 -4.31 -1.66 -6.34
C LEU A 113 -5.38 -2.53 -7.01
N ASP A 114 -4.98 -3.17 -8.11
CA ASP A 114 -5.83 -4.05 -8.89
C ASP A 114 -5.40 -5.50 -8.68
N GLY A 115 -6.30 -6.42 -8.29
CA GLY A 115 -5.83 -7.79 -8.09
C GLY A 115 -6.85 -8.87 -7.77
N TRP A 116 -6.36 -10.11 -7.74
CA TRP A 116 -7.13 -11.28 -7.36
C TRP A 116 -6.38 -12.12 -6.33
N ALA A 117 -7.08 -12.50 -5.25
CA ALA A 117 -6.55 -13.35 -4.19
C ALA A 117 -7.19 -14.74 -4.27
N VAL A 118 -6.46 -15.76 -4.69
CA VAL A 118 -6.94 -17.14 -4.78
C VAL A 118 -6.37 -17.94 -3.62
N LEU A 119 -7.21 -18.33 -2.66
CA LEU A 119 -6.79 -19.05 -1.45
C LEU A 119 -5.68 -18.32 -0.66
N GLY A 120 -5.59 -17.01 -0.80
CA GLY A 120 -4.57 -16.16 -0.20
C GLY A 120 -5.13 -14.79 0.13
N ASN A 121 -4.23 -13.84 0.40
CA ASN A 121 -4.59 -12.49 0.83
C ASN A 121 -3.94 -11.43 -0.06
N ILE A 122 -4.67 -10.35 -0.29
CA ILE A 122 -4.15 -9.08 -0.81
C ILE A 122 -4.69 -7.97 0.10
N GLU A 123 -3.79 -7.17 0.65
CA GLU A 123 -4.12 -6.06 1.54
C GLU A 123 -3.46 -4.77 1.05
N GLY A 124 -4.24 -3.70 0.93
CA GLY A 124 -3.74 -2.35 0.66
C GLY A 124 -4.11 -1.43 1.82
N LYS A 125 -3.13 -0.82 2.49
CA LYS A 125 -3.41 0.08 3.62
C LYS A 125 -2.53 1.32 3.68
N PRO A 126 -3.03 2.43 4.24
CA PRO A 126 -2.21 3.59 4.52
C PRO A 126 -1.21 3.28 5.63
N LYS A 127 -0.01 3.85 5.51
CA LYS A 127 1.05 3.81 6.50
C LYS A 127 1.53 5.23 6.77
N ARG A 128 1.56 5.57 8.06
CA ARG A 128 2.14 6.85 8.51
C ARG A 128 3.61 6.91 8.12
N GLY A 129 4.04 8.07 7.62
CA GLY A 129 5.46 8.31 7.38
C GLY A 129 6.26 8.13 8.67
N ARG A 130 7.51 7.64 8.56
CA ARG A 130 8.37 7.32 9.72
C ARG A 130 8.41 8.41 10.78
N LEU A 131 8.55 9.68 10.37
CA LEU A 131 8.61 10.82 11.30
C LEU A 131 7.35 10.95 12.17
N VAL A 132 6.18 10.83 11.57
CA VAL A 132 4.89 10.94 12.28
C VAL A 132 4.70 9.73 13.19
N GLY A 133 5.05 8.53 12.70
CA GLY A 133 5.04 7.31 13.50
C GLY A 133 5.92 7.44 14.74
N ASP A 134 7.16 7.91 14.59
CA ASP A 134 8.13 8.05 15.68
C ASP A 134 7.66 9.04 16.76
N ILE A 135 7.02 10.15 16.35
CA ILE A 135 6.46 11.15 17.26
C ILE A 135 5.32 10.54 18.08
N LEU A 136 4.38 9.87 17.42
CA LEU A 136 3.23 9.26 18.09
C LEU A 136 3.66 8.15 19.04
N ASP A 137 4.58 7.28 18.62
CA ASP A 137 5.14 6.23 19.47
C ASP A 137 5.82 6.81 20.72
N ARG A 138 6.49 7.95 20.59
CA ARG A 138 7.12 8.63 21.72
C ARG A 138 6.08 9.24 22.66
N VAL A 139 5.01 9.82 22.12
CA VAL A 139 3.91 10.39 22.91
C VAL A 139 3.16 9.27 23.64
N GLN A 140 2.74 8.22 22.94
CA GLN A 140 2.01 7.10 23.51
C GLN A 140 2.79 6.41 24.62
N ARG A 141 4.09 6.13 24.40
CA ARG A 141 4.95 5.57 25.46
C ARG A 141 5.06 6.47 26.69
N LYS A 142 5.04 7.80 26.51
CA LYS A 142 5.10 8.76 27.63
C LYS A 142 3.78 8.79 28.40
N VAL A 143 2.65 8.73 27.70
CA VAL A 143 1.30 8.64 28.30
C VAL A 143 1.15 7.34 29.09
N ASP A 144 1.46 6.20 28.49
CA ASP A 144 1.34 4.88 29.15
C ASP A 144 2.20 4.80 30.42
N LYS A 145 3.42 5.34 30.36
CA LYS A 145 4.32 5.37 31.52
C LYS A 145 3.78 6.23 32.66
N ASN A 146 3.12 7.35 32.34
CA ASN A 146 2.48 8.20 33.35
C ASN A 146 1.22 7.56 33.92
N LEU A 147 0.41 6.90 33.08
CA LEU A 147 -0.81 6.23 33.53
C LEU A 147 -0.51 5.07 34.49
N ARG A 148 0.48 4.22 34.17
CA ARG A 148 0.93 3.13 35.06
C ARG A 148 1.36 3.65 36.43
N LYS A 149 2.13 4.74 36.48
CA LYS A 149 2.56 5.35 37.75
C LYS A 149 1.41 5.85 38.62
N HIS A 150 0.26 6.18 38.03
CA HIS A 150 -0.91 6.65 38.76
C HIS A 150 -1.89 5.54 39.14
N LEU A 151 -1.88 4.41 38.42
CA LEU A 151 -2.71 3.24 38.74
C LEU A 151 -2.08 2.33 39.80
N ASP A 152 -0.76 2.35 39.95
CA ASP A 152 -0.01 1.59 40.98
C ASP A 152 0.06 2.32 42.34
N ARG A 153 -0.81 3.30 42.60
CA ARG A 153 -0.77 4.15 43.80
C ARG A 153 -2.07 4.15 44.59
#